data_AF-A0A9W8D3L9-F1
#
_entry.id   AF-A0A9W8D3L9-F1
#
_cell.length_a   1.000
_cell.length_b   1.000
_cell.length_c   1.000
_cell.angle_alpha   90.00
_cell.angle_beta   90.00
_cell.angle_gamma   90.00
#
_symmetry.space_group_name_H-M   'P 1'
#
loop_
_entity.id
_entity.type
_entity.pdbx_description
1 polymer ?
#
loop_
_entity_poly.entity_id
_entity_poly.type
_entity_poly.pdbx_seq_one_letter_code
_entity_poly.pdbx_strand_id
1 'polypeptide(L)'
;MNTLVETAFADDCTNGRGVESVLYLIEQMLDKQAPLWECGIRSAVLVLQQVPVGVVQMCSQNGDEASAFGLRIIDSCLSKLVDVCDEAEKKVGAFVAASTDDKSPSTIDSGATSILHIALVCIEGLALYFEKALPGDDGMLKSPAIWKSVLEGTNPLAVYLTRSFESSCKLFTHCTHATLRRQPQYAALSTSVCKAAGKAMDQISLVFSSDSHIASDVGRKRLLLERYCNTALFAHKSIMSSPPQFKAVWKALCVIATMFSSASFDSSAMCQKVYVQSCETVRSLAVQAVAVLRRTSADGLSDQKLQRRVKGILAFIRFIVFQMPSLVSRIQGSDTVCNDRGSVAMAMFDVLFGEL
;
A
#
# COMPACT_ATOMS: atom_id res chain seq x y z
N MET A 1 -8.87 27.31 11.78
CA MET A 1 -8.77 26.00 11.11
C MET A 1 -9.40 24.86 11.94
N ASN A 2 -9.47 24.97 13.28
CA ASN A 2 -10.30 24.10 14.13
C ASN A 2 -11.83 24.31 13.94
N THR A 3 -12.23 25.44 13.36
CA THR A 3 -13.61 25.89 13.25
C THR A 3 -14.51 25.06 12.34
N LEU A 4 -14.02 24.44 11.26
CA LEU A 4 -14.92 23.78 10.28
C LEU A 4 -15.52 22.47 10.82
N VAL A 5 -14.75 21.76 11.64
CA VAL A 5 -15.19 20.54 12.34
C VAL A 5 -15.98 20.92 13.60
N GLU A 6 -15.49 21.87 14.39
CA GLU A 6 -16.23 22.35 15.58
C GLU A 6 -17.63 22.87 15.21
N THR A 7 -17.80 23.59 14.10
CA THR A 7 -19.14 24.05 13.66
C THR A 7 -20.02 22.91 13.13
N ALA A 8 -19.43 21.84 12.59
CA ALA A 8 -20.17 20.68 12.09
C ALA A 8 -20.67 19.73 13.20
N PHE A 9 -19.98 19.76 14.36
CA PHE A 9 -20.26 18.90 15.52
C PHE A 9 -20.82 19.67 16.74
N ALA A 10 -20.84 21.01 16.74
CA ALA A 10 -21.32 21.81 17.87
C ALA A 10 -22.83 22.13 17.85
N ASP A 11 -23.50 22.08 16.69
CA ASP A 11 -24.94 22.35 16.61
C ASP A 11 -25.75 21.06 16.54
N ASP A 12 -26.36 20.77 17.70
CA ASP A 12 -27.57 19.96 17.89
C ASP A 12 -27.53 18.46 17.54
N CYS A 13 -27.54 17.65 18.61
CA CYS A 13 -27.99 16.25 18.66
C CYS A 13 -29.44 16.02 18.15
N THR A 14 -30.05 16.98 17.47
CA THR A 14 -31.38 16.88 16.86
C THR A 14 -31.37 16.98 15.33
N ASN A 15 -30.24 17.30 14.68
CA ASN A 15 -30.17 17.43 13.22
C ASN A 15 -28.88 16.83 12.64
N GLY A 16 -28.91 15.56 12.25
CA GLY A 16 -27.88 14.92 11.40
C GLY A 16 -27.62 15.64 10.05
N ARG A 17 -28.32 16.74 9.75
CA ARG A 17 -28.18 17.59 8.58
C ARG A 17 -26.82 18.32 8.51
N GLY A 18 -26.16 18.62 9.64
CA GLY A 18 -24.90 19.38 9.64
C GLY A 18 -23.74 18.61 9.01
N VAL A 19 -23.51 17.38 9.45
CA VAL A 19 -22.46 16.51 8.90
C VAL A 19 -22.83 16.02 7.49
N GLU A 20 -24.09 15.70 7.23
CA GLU A 20 -24.54 15.37 5.86
C GLU A 20 -24.30 16.54 4.90
N SER A 21 -24.51 17.79 5.34
CA SER A 21 -24.17 18.98 4.55
C SER A 21 -22.66 19.14 4.36
N VAL A 22 -21.84 18.82 5.35
CA VAL A 22 -20.37 18.85 5.24
C VAL A 22 -19.86 17.75 4.30
N LEU A 23 -20.40 16.53 4.41
CA LEU A 23 -20.10 15.44 3.49
C LEU A 23 -20.52 15.80 2.07
N TYR A 24 -21.71 16.36 1.89
CA TYR A 24 -22.20 16.86 0.60
C TYR A 24 -21.29 17.96 0.02
N LEU A 25 -20.81 18.89 0.85
CA LEU A 25 -19.84 19.91 0.43
C LEU A 25 -18.50 19.30 0.05
N ILE A 26 -18.01 18.31 0.81
CA ILE A 26 -16.79 17.56 0.48
C ILE A 26 -16.95 16.84 -0.85
N GLU A 27 -18.07 16.16 -1.07
CA GLU A 27 -18.39 15.50 -2.33
C GLU A 27 -18.39 16.50 -3.49
N GLN A 28 -19.10 17.63 -3.34
CA GLN A 28 -19.09 18.68 -4.36
C GLN A 28 -17.69 19.26 -4.61
N MET A 29 -16.85 19.35 -3.59
CA MET A 29 -15.47 19.82 -3.76
C MET A 29 -14.62 18.80 -4.50
N LEU A 30 -14.77 17.51 -4.18
CA LEU A 30 -14.05 16.41 -4.84
C LEU A 30 -14.46 16.23 -6.30
N ASP A 31 -15.71 16.53 -6.65
CA ASP A 31 -16.22 16.45 -8.03
C ASP A 31 -15.86 17.69 -8.89
N LYS A 32 -15.25 18.73 -8.30
CA LYS A 32 -14.84 19.96 -9.00
C LYS A 32 -13.37 19.92 -9.44
N GLN A 33 -13.02 20.73 -10.44
CA GLN A 33 -11.62 20.90 -10.86
C GLN A 33 -10.79 21.64 -9.80
N ALA A 34 -9.46 21.58 -9.90
CA ALA A 34 -8.55 22.30 -9.02
C ALA A 34 -8.86 23.82 -9.00
N PRO A 35 -8.76 24.51 -7.85
CA PRO A 35 -8.18 24.07 -6.57
C PRO A 35 -9.19 23.49 -5.56
N LEU A 36 -10.49 23.59 -5.83
CA LEU A 36 -11.55 23.15 -4.89
C LEU A 36 -11.43 21.66 -4.57
N TRP A 37 -11.01 20.87 -5.56
CA TRP A 37 -10.65 19.47 -5.42
C TRP A 37 -9.63 19.18 -4.29
N GLU A 38 -8.57 19.98 -4.20
CA GLU A 38 -7.49 19.75 -3.24
C GLU A 38 -7.98 20.12 -1.84
N CYS A 39 -8.77 21.18 -1.74
CA CYS A 39 -9.50 21.52 -0.52
C CYS A 39 -10.46 20.39 -0.12
N GLY A 40 -11.10 19.73 -1.08
CA GLY A 40 -11.93 18.55 -0.87
C GLY A 40 -11.16 17.39 -0.25
N ILE A 41 -10.01 17.01 -0.82
CA ILE A 41 -9.15 15.94 -0.28
C ILE A 41 -8.68 16.28 1.12
N ARG A 42 -8.12 17.47 1.31
CA ARG A 42 -7.62 17.91 2.62
C ARG A 42 -8.74 17.92 3.67
N SER A 43 -9.93 18.37 3.29
CA SER A 43 -11.12 18.35 4.16
C SER A 43 -11.56 16.94 4.52
N ALA A 44 -11.63 16.03 3.54
CA ALA A 44 -11.96 14.62 3.77
C ALA A 44 -10.96 13.95 4.73
N VAL A 45 -9.66 14.18 4.52
CA VAL A 45 -8.60 13.66 5.40
C VAL A 45 -8.72 14.24 6.81
N LEU A 46 -9.04 15.53 6.96
CA LEU A 46 -9.26 16.15 8.26
C LEU A 46 -10.48 15.54 8.98
N VAL A 47 -11.61 15.37 8.29
CA VAL A 47 -12.80 14.73 8.87
C VAL A 47 -12.48 13.31 9.34
N LEU A 48 -11.80 12.54 8.51
CA LEU A 48 -11.37 11.18 8.82
C LEU A 48 -10.42 11.10 10.02
N GLN A 49 -9.62 12.13 10.30
CA GLN A 49 -8.76 12.18 11.48
C GLN A 49 -9.54 12.47 12.77
N GLN A 50 -10.67 13.16 12.66
CA GLN A 50 -11.53 13.53 13.79
C GLN A 50 -12.52 12.42 14.14
N VAL A 51 -12.81 11.54 13.18
CA VAL A 51 -13.67 10.37 13.35
C VAL A 51 -12.84 9.08 13.13
N PRO A 52 -11.93 8.73 14.06
CA PRO A 52 -11.10 7.54 13.90
C PRO A 52 -11.95 6.27 14.00
N VAL A 53 -11.67 5.31 13.10
CA VAL A 53 -12.37 4.02 12.98
C VAL A 53 -12.48 3.30 14.33
N GLY A 54 -11.50 3.43 15.20
CA GLY A 54 -11.38 2.64 16.43
C GLY A 54 -12.37 3.06 17.50
N VAL A 55 -12.53 4.37 17.65
CA VAL A 55 -13.51 4.96 18.55
C VAL A 55 -14.92 4.62 18.09
N VAL A 56 -15.19 4.78 16.80
CA VAL A 56 -16.48 4.44 16.20
C VAL A 56 -16.82 2.96 16.40
N GLN A 57 -15.87 2.06 16.17
CA GLN A 57 -16.10 0.62 16.32
C GLN A 57 -16.27 0.18 17.78
N MET A 58 -15.57 0.82 18.74
CA MET A 58 -15.80 0.59 20.16
C MET A 58 -17.22 0.96 20.56
N CYS A 59 -17.71 2.13 20.12
CA CYS A 59 -19.09 2.54 20.35
C CYS A 59 -20.09 1.58 19.69
N SER A 60 -19.77 1.06 18.49
CA SER A 60 -20.68 0.18 17.74
C SER A 60 -20.93 -1.16 18.43
N GLN A 61 -19.95 -1.66 19.17
CA GLN A 61 -20.09 -2.88 19.96
C GLN A 61 -21.05 -2.71 21.14
N ASN A 62 -21.26 -1.45 21.58
CA ASN A 62 -22.22 -1.10 22.62
C ASN A 62 -23.63 -0.82 22.06
N GLY A 63 -23.84 -0.95 20.74
CA GLY A 63 -25.15 -0.76 20.10
C GLY A 63 -25.60 0.69 19.92
N ASP A 64 -24.66 1.66 19.94
CA ASP A 64 -24.97 3.10 19.90
C ASP A 64 -25.14 3.64 18.46
N GLU A 65 -26.19 4.45 18.23
CA GLU A 65 -26.49 5.16 16.97
C GLU A 65 -25.35 6.08 16.52
N ALA A 66 -24.59 6.67 17.46
CA ALA A 66 -23.42 7.50 17.15
C ALA A 66 -22.35 6.74 16.35
N SER A 67 -22.30 5.41 16.52
CA SER A 67 -21.36 4.52 15.86
C SER A 67 -21.74 4.24 14.41
N ALA A 68 -23.03 4.00 14.16
CA ALA A 68 -23.54 3.83 12.80
C ALA A 68 -23.37 5.11 11.98
N PHE A 69 -23.52 6.27 12.63
CA PHE A 69 -23.23 7.56 12.03
C PHE A 69 -21.73 7.76 11.73
N GLY A 70 -20.84 7.46 12.67
CA GLY A 70 -19.39 7.54 12.46
C GLY A 70 -18.90 6.63 11.33
N LEU A 71 -19.44 5.40 11.21
CA LEU A 71 -19.08 4.47 10.14
C LEU A 71 -19.49 4.99 8.76
N ARG A 72 -20.64 5.66 8.64
CA ARG A 72 -21.09 6.28 7.39
C ARG A 72 -20.17 7.41 6.94
N ILE A 73 -19.73 8.27 7.87
CA ILE A 73 -18.77 9.35 7.58
C ILE A 73 -17.47 8.75 7.03
N ILE A 74 -16.95 7.73 7.71
CA ILE A 74 -15.72 7.05 7.30
C ILE A 74 -15.89 6.43 5.91
N ASP A 75 -16.98 5.71 5.66
CA ASP A 75 -17.27 5.06 4.39
C ASP A 75 -17.38 6.08 3.25
N SER A 76 -18.16 7.15 3.43
CA SER A 76 -18.32 8.22 2.43
C SER A 76 -17.00 8.91 2.10
N CYS A 77 -16.22 9.30 3.11
CA CYS A 77 -14.93 9.96 2.88
C CYS A 77 -13.90 9.02 2.25
N LEU A 78 -13.81 7.76 2.70
CA LEU A 78 -12.85 6.81 2.16
C LEU A 78 -13.19 6.35 0.75
N SER A 79 -14.45 6.05 0.46
CA SER A 79 -14.85 5.67 -0.90
C SER A 79 -14.42 6.75 -1.89
N LYS A 80 -14.75 8.01 -1.60
CA LYS A 80 -14.44 9.14 -2.48
C LYS A 80 -12.94 9.38 -2.59
N LEU A 81 -12.18 9.34 -1.50
CA LEU A 81 -10.73 9.47 -1.55
C LEU A 81 -10.07 8.36 -2.37
N VAL A 82 -10.52 7.11 -2.23
CA VAL A 82 -10.00 5.98 -3.01
C VAL A 82 -10.37 6.12 -4.48
N ASP A 83 -11.60 6.48 -4.82
CA ASP A 83 -12.02 6.68 -6.22
C ASP A 83 -11.20 7.77 -6.91
N VAL A 84 -10.94 8.85 -6.18
CA VAL A 84 -10.07 9.94 -6.58
C VAL A 84 -8.62 9.48 -6.80
N CYS A 85 -8.08 8.64 -5.91
CA CYS A 85 -6.74 8.08 -6.07
C CYS A 85 -6.65 7.15 -7.28
N ASP A 86 -7.68 6.32 -7.52
CA ASP A 86 -7.78 5.43 -8.67
C ASP A 86 -7.85 6.23 -9.98
N GLU A 87 -8.58 7.34 -10.01
CA GLU A 87 -8.65 8.21 -11.17
C GLU A 87 -7.32 8.92 -11.43
N ALA A 88 -6.67 9.41 -10.38
CA ALA A 88 -5.33 10.00 -10.48
C ALA A 88 -4.30 8.99 -11.00
N GLU A 89 -4.33 7.75 -10.49
CA GLU A 89 -3.51 6.64 -10.98
C GLU A 89 -3.74 6.37 -12.46
N LYS A 90 -5.00 6.23 -12.90
CA LYS A 90 -5.34 6.01 -14.32
C LYS A 90 -4.85 7.15 -15.21
N LYS A 91 -4.98 8.41 -14.77
CA LYS A 91 -4.50 9.58 -15.52
C LYS A 91 -2.98 9.58 -15.64
N VAL A 92 -2.25 9.25 -14.57
CA VAL A 92 -0.79 9.10 -14.62
C VAL A 92 -0.40 7.96 -15.56
N GLY A 93 -1.06 6.80 -15.47
CA GLY A 93 -0.81 5.65 -16.33
C GLY A 93 -1.06 5.94 -17.81
N ALA A 94 -2.17 6.60 -18.14
CA ALA A 94 -2.49 7.04 -19.51
C ALA A 94 -1.45 8.02 -20.05
N PHE A 95 -0.98 8.96 -19.22
CA PHE A 95 0.10 9.87 -19.58
C PHE A 95 1.41 9.13 -19.89
N VAL A 96 1.79 8.16 -19.05
CA VAL A 96 3.00 7.34 -19.27
C VAL A 96 2.90 6.55 -20.57
N ALA A 97 1.76 5.92 -20.84
CA ALA A 97 1.53 5.14 -22.07
C ALA A 97 1.53 6.02 -23.34
N ALA A 98 0.87 7.17 -23.31
CA ALA A 98 0.87 8.11 -24.43
C ALA A 98 2.28 8.65 -24.74
N SER A 99 3.12 8.76 -23.71
CA SER A 99 4.50 9.24 -23.85
C SER A 99 5.47 8.15 -24.32
N THR A 100 5.08 6.88 -24.34
CA THR A 100 5.88 5.77 -24.92
C THR A 100 5.63 5.54 -26.41
N ASP A 101 4.49 6.01 -26.95
CA ASP A 101 4.05 5.76 -28.34
C ASP A 101 4.55 6.79 -29.37
N ASP A 102 5.66 7.49 -29.10
CA ASP A 102 6.45 8.26 -30.07
C ASP A 102 5.69 9.31 -30.93
N LYS A 103 4.65 9.94 -30.36
CA LYS A 103 4.01 11.14 -30.94
C LYS A 103 4.54 12.41 -30.28
N SER A 104 5.55 13.01 -30.91
CA SER A 104 6.07 14.40 -30.78
C SER A 104 5.89 15.15 -29.44
N PRO A 105 6.98 15.58 -28.75
CA PRO A 105 6.92 16.12 -27.38
C PRO A 105 6.32 17.53 -27.19
N SER A 106 5.80 18.20 -28.21
CA SER A 106 5.60 19.66 -28.15
C SER A 106 4.26 20.16 -27.56
N THR A 107 3.36 19.28 -27.12
CA THR A 107 2.00 19.70 -26.70
C THR A 107 1.46 19.11 -25.39
N ILE A 108 2.24 18.30 -24.63
CA ILE A 108 1.71 17.60 -23.43
C ILE A 108 2.06 18.32 -22.10
N ASP A 109 2.47 19.60 -22.15
CA ASP A 109 3.30 20.15 -21.06
C ASP A 109 2.55 20.64 -19.80
N SER A 110 1.32 21.13 -19.92
CA SER A 110 0.57 21.68 -18.77
C SER A 110 -0.25 20.64 -18.00
N GLY A 111 -0.77 19.60 -18.68
CA GLY A 111 -1.64 18.60 -18.06
C GLY A 111 -0.91 17.60 -17.15
N ALA A 112 0.32 17.24 -17.49
CA ALA A 112 1.09 16.22 -16.79
C ALA A 112 1.50 16.64 -15.37
N THR A 113 1.96 17.88 -15.20
CA THR A 113 2.29 18.45 -13.89
C THR A 113 1.07 18.47 -12.97
N SER A 114 -0.09 18.90 -13.49
CA SER A 114 -1.33 18.90 -12.72
C SER A 114 -1.77 17.48 -12.35
N ILE A 115 -1.68 16.51 -13.27
CA ILE A 115 -2.01 15.10 -12.99
C ILE A 115 -1.10 14.51 -11.91
N LEU A 116 0.21 14.76 -11.97
CA LEU A 116 1.16 14.29 -10.96
C LEU A 116 0.95 14.98 -9.61
N HIS A 117 0.58 16.27 -9.61
CA HIS A 117 0.28 17.00 -8.39
C HIS A 117 -1.01 16.48 -7.73
N ILE A 118 -2.04 16.23 -8.53
CA ILE A 118 -3.28 15.55 -8.12
C ILE A 118 -2.93 14.21 -7.46
N ALA A 119 -2.16 13.36 -8.13
CA ALA A 119 -1.73 12.07 -7.60
C ALA A 119 -0.95 12.20 -6.28
N LEU A 120 -0.10 13.23 -6.16
CA LEU A 120 0.66 13.49 -4.93
C LEU A 120 -0.26 13.82 -3.75
N VAL A 121 -1.14 14.81 -3.91
CA VAL A 121 -2.06 15.25 -2.83
C VAL A 121 -2.97 14.10 -2.39
N CYS A 122 -3.46 13.32 -3.35
CA CYS A 122 -4.26 12.12 -3.12
C CYS A 122 -3.55 11.10 -2.24
N ILE A 123 -2.36 10.68 -2.68
CA ILE A 123 -1.66 9.57 -2.05
C ILE A 123 -1.06 9.97 -0.70
N GLU A 124 -0.65 11.24 -0.55
CA GLU A 124 -0.25 11.79 0.75
C GLU A 124 -1.43 11.87 1.72
N GLY A 125 -2.61 12.28 1.23
CA GLY A 125 -3.84 12.30 2.01
C GLY A 125 -4.22 10.92 2.54
N LEU A 126 -4.22 9.89 1.67
CA LEU A 126 -4.46 8.51 2.07
C LEU A 126 -3.40 7.98 3.04
N ALA A 127 -2.12 8.21 2.74
CA ALA A 127 -1.02 7.75 3.60
C ALA A 127 -1.12 8.35 5.01
N LEU A 128 -1.42 9.66 5.09
CA LEU A 128 -1.60 10.37 6.35
C LEU A 128 -2.83 9.87 7.12
N TYR A 129 -3.92 9.56 6.41
CA TYR A 129 -5.07 8.95 7.04
C TYR A 129 -4.70 7.60 7.64
N PHE A 130 -4.10 6.68 6.88
CA PHE A 130 -3.75 5.36 7.42
C PHE A 130 -2.72 5.46 8.54
N GLU A 131 -1.73 6.35 8.45
CA GLU A 131 -0.78 6.61 9.54
C GLU A 131 -1.47 7.04 10.84
N LYS A 132 -2.58 7.78 10.77
CA LYS A 132 -3.32 8.26 11.95
C LYS A 132 -4.47 7.36 12.38
N ALA A 133 -5.08 6.65 11.43
CA ALA A 133 -6.14 5.67 11.69
C ALA A 133 -5.58 4.39 12.33
N LEU A 134 -4.26 4.18 12.25
CA LEU A 134 -3.52 3.15 12.95
C LEU A 134 -2.95 3.77 14.24
N PRO A 135 -3.61 3.64 15.39
CA PRO A 135 -3.08 4.22 16.62
C PRO A 135 -1.74 3.57 16.97
N GLY A 136 -0.81 4.44 17.37
CA GLY A 136 0.47 4.09 17.95
C GLY A 136 0.33 3.44 19.33
N ASP A 137 1.49 3.19 19.94
CA ASP A 137 1.79 2.08 20.86
C ASP A 137 0.85 1.83 22.07
N ASP A 138 -0.10 2.70 22.42
CA ASP A 138 -0.86 2.62 23.68
C ASP A 138 -2.40 2.47 23.57
N GLY A 139 -3.07 2.39 22.41
CA GLY A 139 -4.55 2.35 22.45
C GLY A 139 -5.34 2.15 21.16
N MET A 140 -5.77 0.90 20.94
CA MET A 140 -7.02 0.47 20.29
C MET A 140 -7.33 0.98 18.87
N LEU A 141 -6.55 0.44 17.93
CA LEU A 141 -6.99 -0.10 16.65
C LEU A 141 -5.87 -0.96 16.09
N LYS A 142 -5.61 -2.07 16.78
CA LYS A 142 -4.90 -3.16 16.12
C LYS A 142 -5.87 -3.73 15.07
N SER A 143 -5.31 -4.12 13.94
CA SER A 143 -5.93 -4.87 12.84
C SER A 143 -7.19 -5.71 13.13
N PRO A 144 -7.37 -6.37 14.31
CA PRO A 144 -8.62 -7.01 14.75
C PRO A 144 -9.93 -6.38 14.29
N ALA A 145 -10.09 -5.06 14.41
CA ALA A 145 -11.39 -4.43 14.19
C ALA A 145 -11.68 -4.14 12.71
N ILE A 146 -10.65 -4.10 11.86
CA ILE A 146 -10.75 -4.06 10.37
C ILE A 146 -11.10 -5.44 9.81
N TRP A 147 -10.94 -6.51 10.60
CA TRP A 147 -11.12 -7.89 10.13
C TRP A 147 -12.10 -8.73 10.95
N LYS A 148 -12.81 -8.11 11.92
CA LYS A 148 -13.85 -8.74 12.76
C LYS A 148 -15.12 -8.96 11.94
N SER A 149 -15.57 -10.21 11.89
CA SER A 149 -16.70 -10.68 11.07
C SER A 149 -18.09 -10.20 11.52
N VAL A 150 -18.19 -9.60 12.71
CA VAL A 150 -19.47 -9.31 13.38
C VAL A 150 -20.00 -7.89 13.06
N LEU A 151 -19.21 -7.05 12.40
CA LEU A 151 -19.55 -5.65 12.14
C LEU A 151 -19.77 -5.44 10.63
N GLU A 152 -20.99 -5.07 10.25
CA GLU A 152 -21.38 -4.78 8.86
C GLU A 152 -20.50 -3.71 8.19
N GLY A 153 -19.86 -2.82 8.97
CA GLY A 153 -18.93 -1.79 8.49
C GLY A 153 -17.47 -2.23 8.30
N THR A 154 -17.13 -3.48 8.60
CA THR A 154 -15.75 -4.00 8.52
C THR A 154 -15.36 -4.46 7.11
N ASN A 155 -16.36 -4.70 6.25
CA ASN A 155 -16.18 -5.15 4.87
C ASN A 155 -15.73 -4.03 3.90
N PRO A 156 -16.31 -2.81 3.94
CA PRO A 156 -15.91 -1.71 3.06
C PRO A 156 -14.48 -1.21 3.31
N LEU A 157 -14.07 -1.08 4.58
CA LEU A 157 -12.75 -0.58 4.94
C LEU A 157 -11.62 -1.50 4.44
N ALA A 158 -11.78 -2.82 4.56
CA ALA A 158 -10.85 -3.79 3.99
C ALA A 158 -10.76 -3.69 2.45
N VAL A 159 -11.87 -3.42 1.77
CA VAL A 159 -11.89 -3.16 0.32
C VAL A 159 -11.13 -1.87 -0.01
N TYR A 160 -11.37 -0.78 0.72
CA TYR A 160 -10.68 0.49 0.51
C TYR A 160 -9.17 0.38 0.77
N LEU A 161 -8.75 -0.39 1.77
CA LEU A 161 -7.33 -0.69 2.03
C LEU A 161 -6.69 -1.43 0.87
N THR A 162 -7.30 -2.52 0.39
CA THR A 162 -6.77 -3.29 -0.75
C THR A 162 -6.73 -2.46 -2.03
N ARG A 163 -7.78 -1.68 -2.32
CA ARG A 163 -7.80 -0.76 -3.48
C ARG A 163 -6.73 0.33 -3.36
N SER A 164 -6.60 0.95 -2.19
CA SER A 164 -5.56 1.97 -1.93
C SER A 164 -4.16 1.39 -2.13
N PHE A 165 -3.93 0.16 -1.68
CA PHE A 165 -2.67 -0.54 -1.89
C PHE A 165 -2.38 -0.75 -3.38
N GLU A 166 -3.35 -1.25 -4.15
CA GLU A 166 -3.23 -1.41 -5.60
C GLU A 166 -2.88 -0.13 -6.32
N SER A 167 -3.62 0.94 -6.03
CA SER A 167 -3.39 2.24 -6.66
C SER A 167 -2.04 2.82 -6.25
N SER A 168 -1.60 2.60 -5.00
CA SER A 168 -0.24 2.95 -4.56
C SER A 168 0.84 2.17 -5.33
N CYS A 169 0.67 0.86 -5.50
CA CYS A 169 1.60 0.03 -6.27
C CYS A 169 1.70 0.51 -7.72
N LYS A 170 0.56 0.73 -8.38
CA LYS A 170 0.53 1.19 -9.77
C LYS A 170 1.12 2.59 -9.92
N LEU A 171 0.76 3.54 -9.05
CA LEU A 171 1.36 4.88 -9.03
C LEU A 171 2.88 4.80 -8.84
N PHE A 172 3.35 3.96 -7.93
CA PHE A 172 4.78 3.74 -7.75
C PHE A 172 5.42 3.20 -9.05
N THR A 173 4.83 2.19 -9.69
CA THR A 173 5.32 1.66 -10.98
C THR A 173 5.34 2.73 -12.07
N HIS A 174 4.27 3.50 -12.25
CA HIS A 174 4.20 4.56 -13.26
C HIS A 174 5.23 5.66 -13.00
N CYS A 175 5.35 6.14 -11.76
CA CYS A 175 6.28 7.20 -11.40
C CYS A 175 7.75 6.75 -11.40
N THR A 176 8.02 5.45 -11.38
CA THR A 176 9.37 4.91 -11.60
C THR A 176 9.71 4.70 -13.08
N HIS A 177 8.76 4.90 -14.00
CA HIS A 177 8.95 4.76 -15.43
C HIS A 177 10.00 5.76 -15.97
N ALA A 178 10.82 5.31 -16.93
CA ALA A 178 11.93 6.11 -17.46
C ALA A 178 11.46 7.42 -18.11
N THR A 179 10.28 7.41 -18.73
CA THR A 179 9.69 8.57 -19.42
C THR A 179 9.50 9.77 -18.49
N LEU A 180 8.96 9.57 -17.28
CA LEU A 180 8.79 10.62 -16.28
C LEU A 180 10.11 11.10 -15.68
N ARG A 181 11.11 10.22 -15.61
CA ARG A 181 12.43 10.51 -15.02
C ARG A 181 13.37 11.26 -15.96
N ARG A 182 13.21 11.10 -17.28
CA ARG A 182 14.05 11.75 -18.30
C ARG A 182 13.73 13.23 -18.46
N GLN A 183 12.52 13.65 -18.11
CA GLN A 183 12.11 15.06 -18.22
C GLN A 183 12.32 15.79 -16.89
N PRO A 184 13.22 16.79 -16.81
CA PRO A 184 13.57 17.45 -15.55
C PRO A 184 12.38 18.06 -14.81
N GLN A 185 11.41 18.59 -15.57
CA GLN A 185 10.17 19.19 -15.06
C GLN A 185 9.27 18.21 -14.30
N TYR A 186 9.28 16.93 -14.65
CA TYR A 186 8.47 15.90 -13.98
C TYR A 186 9.29 15.04 -13.03
N ALA A 187 10.63 15.03 -13.15
CA ALA A 187 11.50 14.16 -12.37
C ALA A 187 11.37 14.42 -10.86
N ALA A 188 11.32 15.69 -10.43
CA ALA A 188 11.17 16.04 -9.01
C ALA A 188 9.80 15.60 -8.47
N LEU A 189 8.73 15.94 -9.20
CA LEU A 189 7.36 15.65 -8.77
C LEU A 189 7.03 14.15 -8.79
N SER A 190 7.44 13.44 -9.84
CA SER A 190 7.30 11.98 -9.94
C SER A 190 8.10 11.25 -8.84
N THR A 191 9.27 11.77 -8.45
CA THR A 191 10.01 11.26 -7.30
C THR A 191 9.24 11.46 -6.00
N SER A 192 8.59 12.60 -5.80
CA SER A 192 7.75 12.85 -4.63
C SER A 192 6.54 11.90 -4.59
N VAL A 193 5.84 11.73 -5.71
CA VAL A 193 4.71 10.78 -5.80
C VAL A 193 5.17 9.36 -5.51
N CYS A 194 6.31 8.95 -6.07
CA CYS A 194 6.90 7.63 -5.81
C CYS A 194 7.21 7.41 -4.33
N LYS A 195 7.79 8.40 -3.64
CA LYS A 195 8.04 8.32 -2.19
C LYS A 195 6.75 8.25 -1.38
N ALA A 196 5.76 9.06 -1.73
CA ALA A 196 4.49 9.09 -1.02
C ALA A 196 3.70 7.78 -1.21
N ALA A 197 3.66 7.24 -2.43
CA ALA A 197 3.12 5.92 -2.73
C ALA A 197 3.87 4.81 -1.97
N GLY A 198 5.20 4.90 -1.91
CA GLY A 198 6.06 4.04 -1.08
C GLY A 198 5.61 4.00 0.38
N LYS A 199 5.49 5.19 0.98
CA LYS A 199 5.02 5.34 2.37
C LYS A 199 3.60 4.78 2.54
N ALA A 200 2.69 5.05 1.62
CA ALA A 200 1.31 4.53 1.67
C ALA A 200 1.29 3.00 1.67
N MET A 201 2.04 2.35 0.77
CA MET A 201 2.15 0.89 0.71
C MET A 201 2.67 0.31 2.01
N ASP A 202 3.73 0.89 2.60
CA ASP A 202 4.28 0.44 3.87
C ASP A 202 3.25 0.54 5.00
N GLN A 203 2.58 1.69 5.13
CA GLN A 203 1.56 1.91 6.17
C GLN A 203 0.39 0.93 6.04
N ILE A 204 -0.13 0.75 4.82
CA ILE A 204 -1.20 -0.20 4.55
C ILE A 204 -0.75 -1.64 4.85
N SER A 205 0.50 -1.99 4.51
CA SER A 205 1.05 -3.33 4.76
C SER A 205 1.28 -3.62 6.24
N LEU A 206 1.58 -2.61 7.05
CA LEU A 206 1.64 -2.77 8.51
C LEU A 206 0.28 -3.22 9.08
N VAL A 207 -0.83 -2.74 8.52
CA VAL A 207 -2.18 -3.20 8.88
C VAL A 207 -2.35 -4.69 8.61
N PHE A 208 -1.91 -5.13 7.42
CA PHE A 208 -2.00 -6.53 6.99
C PHE A 208 -1.08 -7.49 7.76
N SER A 209 -0.01 -6.99 8.38
CA SER A 209 0.99 -7.84 9.08
C SER A 209 0.83 -7.95 10.60
N SER A 210 -0.17 -7.28 11.18
CA SER A 210 -0.31 -7.10 12.64
C SER A 210 -1.49 -7.86 13.27
N ASP A 211 -2.21 -8.70 12.52
CA ASP A 211 -3.46 -9.32 12.99
C ASP A 211 -3.34 -10.82 13.32
N SER A 212 -3.85 -11.22 14.50
CA SER A 212 -4.14 -12.61 14.86
C SER A 212 -5.46 -13.13 14.27
N HIS A 213 -6.35 -12.23 13.83
CA HIS A 213 -7.66 -12.56 13.28
C HIS A 213 -7.63 -12.84 11.79
N ILE A 214 -6.55 -12.59 11.04
CA ILE A 214 -6.47 -12.99 9.62
C ILE A 214 -6.82 -14.47 9.42
N ALA A 215 -6.50 -15.33 10.40
CA ALA A 215 -6.82 -16.75 10.39
C ALA A 215 -8.33 -17.10 10.46
N SER A 216 -9.22 -16.15 10.79
CA SER A 216 -10.67 -16.43 10.76
C SER A 216 -11.21 -16.44 9.33
N ASP A 217 -11.56 -17.64 8.87
CA ASP A 217 -12.05 -17.92 7.52
C ASP A 217 -13.48 -17.42 7.32
N VAL A 218 -13.63 -16.29 6.61
CA VAL A 218 -14.93 -15.80 6.15
C VAL A 218 -14.79 -15.26 4.71
N GLY A 219 -14.68 -16.15 3.73
CA GLY A 219 -14.87 -15.89 2.29
C GLY A 219 -14.27 -14.58 1.73
N ARG A 220 -15.05 -13.49 1.71
CA ARG A 220 -14.68 -12.18 1.15
C ARG A 220 -13.37 -11.60 1.70
N LYS A 221 -13.06 -11.86 2.98
CA LYS A 221 -11.79 -11.45 3.61
C LYS A 221 -10.58 -12.12 2.95
N ARG A 222 -10.68 -13.42 2.67
CA ARG A 222 -9.64 -14.17 1.98
C ARG A 222 -9.38 -13.60 0.58
N LEU A 223 -10.45 -13.34 -0.19
CA LEU A 223 -10.31 -12.83 -1.55
C LEU A 223 -9.59 -11.47 -1.59
N LEU A 224 -9.82 -10.59 -0.60
CA LEU A 224 -9.11 -9.31 -0.48
C LEU A 224 -7.63 -9.48 -0.15
N LEU A 225 -7.30 -10.47 0.69
CA LEU A 225 -5.92 -10.79 1.06
C LEU A 225 -5.17 -11.47 -0.08
N GLU A 226 -5.82 -12.35 -0.84
CA GLU A 226 -5.28 -12.92 -2.09
C GLU A 226 -5.00 -11.82 -3.11
N ARG A 227 -5.95 -10.88 -3.27
CA ARG A 227 -5.80 -9.75 -4.17
C ARG A 227 -4.65 -8.83 -3.76
N TYR A 228 -4.50 -8.55 -2.47
CA TYR A 228 -3.32 -7.87 -1.92
C TYR A 228 -2.04 -8.63 -2.28
N CYS A 229 -1.99 -9.95 -2.03
CA CYS A 229 -0.80 -10.75 -2.31
C CYS A 229 -0.42 -10.75 -3.79
N ASN A 230 -1.38 -10.99 -4.68
CA ASN A 230 -1.16 -10.99 -6.12
C ASN A 230 -0.68 -9.62 -6.61
N THR A 231 -1.23 -8.54 -6.08
CA THR A 231 -0.80 -7.16 -6.40
C THR A 231 0.64 -6.91 -5.95
N ALA A 232 0.98 -7.27 -4.71
CA ALA A 232 2.32 -7.07 -4.18
C ALA A 232 3.37 -7.91 -4.93
N LEU A 233 3.02 -9.15 -5.32
CA LEU A 233 3.87 -9.99 -6.18
C LEU A 233 4.01 -9.42 -7.60
N PHE A 234 2.94 -8.88 -8.18
CA PHE A 234 3.01 -8.22 -9.49
C PHE A 234 3.93 -6.99 -9.46
N ALA A 235 3.86 -6.19 -8.39
CA ALA A 235 4.66 -4.99 -8.21
C ALA A 235 6.15 -5.26 -7.86
N HIS A 236 6.58 -6.53 -7.74
CA HIS A 236 7.91 -6.89 -7.22
C HIS A 236 9.08 -6.16 -7.92
N LYS A 237 9.04 -5.98 -9.24
CA LYS A 237 10.13 -5.29 -9.98
C LYS A 237 10.28 -3.84 -9.56
N SER A 238 9.17 -3.18 -9.27
CA SER A 238 9.18 -1.80 -8.79
C SER A 238 9.69 -1.73 -7.35
N ILE A 239 9.28 -2.67 -6.49
CA ILE A 239 9.76 -2.84 -5.11
C ILE A 239 11.28 -2.99 -5.04
N MET A 240 11.86 -3.76 -5.98
CA MET A 240 13.30 -3.99 -6.12
C MET A 240 14.14 -2.73 -6.36
N SER A 241 13.52 -1.64 -6.81
CA SER A 241 14.24 -0.38 -7.05
C SER A 241 14.51 0.42 -5.76
N SER A 242 13.78 0.14 -4.67
CA SER A 242 13.96 0.82 -3.37
C SER A 242 13.76 -0.14 -2.18
N PRO A 243 14.53 -1.23 -2.09
CA PRO A 243 14.21 -2.38 -1.24
C PRO A 243 13.95 -2.09 0.26
N PRO A 244 14.70 -1.19 0.93
CA PRO A 244 14.43 -0.85 2.34
C PRO A 244 13.03 -0.29 2.62
N GLN A 245 12.38 0.33 1.63
CA GLN A 245 11.06 0.96 1.71
C GLN A 245 9.91 -0.03 1.49
N PHE A 246 10.20 -1.34 1.45
CA PHE A 246 9.20 -2.37 1.14
C PHE A 246 9.27 -3.56 2.08
N LYS A 247 9.96 -3.40 3.21
CA LYS A 247 10.02 -4.44 4.26
C LYS A 247 8.64 -4.76 4.82
N ALA A 248 7.79 -3.75 5.02
CA ALA A 248 6.45 -3.99 5.54
C ALA A 248 5.59 -4.76 4.54
N VAL A 249 5.68 -4.41 3.24
CA VAL A 249 4.99 -5.13 2.15
C VAL A 249 5.37 -6.61 2.14
N TRP A 250 6.67 -6.91 2.17
CA TRP A 250 7.16 -8.29 2.11
C TRP A 250 6.88 -9.08 3.40
N LYS A 251 6.91 -8.41 4.57
CA LYS A 251 6.48 -8.98 5.84
C LYS A 251 5.01 -9.40 5.78
N ALA A 252 4.14 -8.49 5.34
CA ALA A 252 2.70 -8.75 5.21
C ALA A 252 2.41 -9.89 4.22
N LEU A 253 3.12 -9.92 3.09
CA LEU A 253 3.05 -11.04 2.13
C LEU A 253 3.34 -12.39 2.78
N CYS A 254 4.45 -12.50 3.52
CA CYS A 254 4.84 -13.75 4.19
C CYS A 254 3.84 -14.16 5.27
N VAL A 255 3.37 -13.19 6.07
CA VAL A 255 2.37 -13.41 7.13
C VAL A 255 1.06 -13.91 6.53
N ILE A 256 0.50 -13.21 5.54
CA ILE A 256 -0.77 -13.60 4.90
C ILE A 256 -0.65 -14.98 4.26
N ALA A 257 0.41 -15.23 3.49
CA ALA A 257 0.57 -16.49 2.79
C ALA A 257 0.63 -17.69 3.75
N THR A 258 1.32 -17.55 4.88
CA THR A 258 1.54 -18.65 5.84
C THR A 258 0.36 -18.90 6.78
N MET A 259 -0.53 -17.93 6.99
CA MET A 259 -1.58 -18.04 8.01
C MET A 259 -2.84 -18.80 7.58
N PHE A 260 -3.13 -18.95 6.29
CA PHE A 260 -4.30 -19.70 5.82
C PHE A 260 -4.04 -21.20 5.62
N SER A 261 -5.07 -22.03 5.82
CA SER A 261 -5.05 -23.46 5.45
C SER A 261 -4.98 -23.64 3.93
N SER A 262 -4.20 -24.61 3.47
CA SER A 262 -3.84 -24.80 2.06
C SER A 262 -5.07 -24.94 1.14
N ALA A 263 -6.10 -25.70 1.52
CA ALA A 263 -7.20 -26.01 0.61
C ALA A 263 -8.11 -24.82 0.26
N SER A 264 -8.07 -23.72 1.02
CA SER A 264 -9.11 -22.69 0.98
C SER A 264 -8.65 -21.34 0.40
N PHE A 265 -7.34 -21.06 0.38
CA PHE A 265 -6.71 -19.81 -0.11
C PHE A 265 -6.00 -20.04 -1.45
N ASP A 266 -6.48 -19.38 -2.51
CA ASP A 266 -6.13 -19.49 -3.94
C ASP A 266 -5.39 -20.79 -4.29
N SER A 267 -6.07 -21.92 -4.07
CA SER A 267 -5.61 -23.23 -4.51
C SER A 267 -4.30 -23.73 -3.87
N SER A 268 -4.04 -23.48 -2.59
CA SER A 268 -2.85 -23.97 -1.84
C SER A 268 -1.47 -23.46 -2.27
N ALA A 269 -1.39 -22.61 -3.32
CA ALA A 269 -0.13 -22.27 -3.98
C ALA A 269 0.48 -20.91 -3.61
N MET A 270 -0.21 -20.05 -2.83
CA MET A 270 0.32 -18.69 -2.53
C MET A 270 1.67 -18.73 -1.79
N CYS A 271 1.83 -19.61 -0.79
CA CYS A 271 3.12 -19.80 -0.11
C CYS A 271 4.24 -20.09 -1.10
N GLN A 272 3.98 -20.93 -2.09
CA GLN A 272 4.94 -21.29 -3.12
C GLN A 272 5.24 -20.10 -4.05
N LYS A 273 4.21 -19.36 -4.50
CA LYS A 273 4.39 -18.13 -5.29
C LYS A 273 5.26 -17.10 -4.55
N VAL A 274 4.97 -16.84 -3.28
CA VAL A 274 5.75 -15.92 -2.44
C VAL A 274 7.18 -16.42 -2.23
N TYR A 275 7.36 -17.73 -2.04
CA TYR A 275 8.68 -18.35 -1.91
C TYR A 275 9.52 -18.18 -3.19
N VAL A 276 8.99 -18.57 -4.35
CA VAL A 276 9.67 -18.45 -5.65
C VAL A 276 10.04 -17.00 -5.92
N GLN A 277 9.11 -16.07 -5.73
CA GLN A 277 9.38 -14.65 -5.94
C GLN A 277 10.41 -14.09 -4.94
N SER A 278 10.46 -14.63 -3.72
CA SER A 278 11.48 -14.29 -2.74
C SER A 278 12.87 -14.75 -3.18
N CYS A 279 12.99 -15.96 -3.74
CA CYS A 279 14.25 -16.46 -4.31
C CYS A 279 14.73 -15.58 -5.48
N GLU A 280 13.84 -15.25 -6.42
CA GLU A 280 14.15 -14.36 -7.54
C GLU A 280 14.56 -12.95 -7.08
N THR A 281 13.88 -12.44 -6.06
CA THR A 281 14.17 -11.16 -5.42
C THR A 281 15.56 -11.18 -4.80
N VAL A 282 15.90 -12.20 -4.01
CA VAL A 282 17.23 -12.34 -3.41
C VAL A 282 18.32 -12.45 -4.48
N ARG A 283 18.11 -13.25 -5.54
CA ARG A 283 19.04 -13.34 -6.67
C ARG A 283 19.29 -11.98 -7.28
N SER A 284 18.22 -11.26 -7.60
CA SER A 284 18.31 -9.93 -8.21
C SER A 284 19.01 -8.92 -7.30
N LEU A 285 18.77 -8.98 -5.99
CA LEU A 285 19.43 -8.12 -5.00
C LEU A 285 20.93 -8.47 -4.86
N ALA A 286 21.29 -9.75 -4.89
CA ALA A 286 22.68 -10.20 -4.83
C ALA A 286 23.46 -9.69 -6.05
N VAL A 287 22.93 -9.88 -7.26
CA VAL A 287 23.50 -9.33 -8.49
C VAL A 287 23.63 -7.81 -8.43
N GLN A 288 22.63 -7.10 -7.90
CA GLN A 288 22.71 -5.65 -7.70
C GLN A 288 23.80 -5.24 -6.70
N ALA A 289 23.94 -5.96 -5.58
CA ALA A 289 24.98 -5.69 -4.59
C ALA A 289 26.38 -5.88 -5.20
N VAL A 290 26.59 -6.99 -5.93
CA VAL A 290 27.84 -7.28 -6.65
C VAL A 290 28.12 -6.22 -7.71
N ALA A 291 27.12 -5.80 -8.49
CA ALA A 291 27.29 -4.74 -9.49
C ALA A 291 27.67 -3.39 -8.85
N VAL A 292 27.06 -3.03 -7.72
CA VAL A 292 27.45 -1.83 -6.95
C VAL A 292 28.90 -1.95 -6.45
N LEU A 293 29.27 -3.11 -5.91
CA LEU A 293 30.62 -3.39 -5.44
C LEU A 293 31.66 -3.44 -6.57
N ARG A 294 31.28 -3.76 -7.81
CA ARG A 294 32.16 -3.74 -8.99
C ARG A 294 32.32 -2.35 -9.61
N ARG A 295 31.34 -1.45 -9.47
CA ARG A 295 31.40 -0.06 -9.98
C ARG A 295 32.32 0.87 -9.17
N THR A 296 32.74 0.45 -7.97
CA THR A 296 33.75 1.12 -7.15
C THR A 296 35.09 1.31 -7.84
N SER A 297 35.41 0.49 -8.84
CA SER A 297 36.66 0.60 -9.60
C SER A 297 36.63 1.68 -10.67
N ALA A 298 35.48 2.31 -10.96
CA ALA A 298 35.30 3.21 -12.10
C ALA A 298 34.69 4.58 -11.78
N ASP A 299 33.79 4.70 -10.79
CA ASP A 299 33.06 5.95 -10.53
C ASP A 299 33.21 6.42 -9.07
N GLY A 300 33.65 7.67 -8.88
CA GLY A 300 33.95 8.32 -7.60
C GLY A 300 32.77 8.57 -6.64
N LEU A 301 31.90 7.58 -6.43
CA LEU A 301 30.97 7.55 -5.31
C LEU A 301 31.75 7.49 -4.00
N SER A 302 31.45 8.37 -3.03
CA SER A 302 32.09 8.30 -1.72
C SER A 302 31.84 6.94 -1.06
N ASP A 303 32.88 6.34 -0.50
CA ASP A 303 32.85 5.01 0.12
C ASP A 303 31.69 4.85 1.12
N GLN A 304 31.35 5.92 1.85
CA GLN A 304 30.22 5.93 2.77
C GLN A 304 28.86 5.74 2.09
N LYS A 305 28.62 6.37 0.93
CA LYS A 305 27.35 6.20 0.19
C LYS A 305 27.24 4.80 -0.40
N LEU A 306 28.35 4.27 -0.90
CA LEU A 306 28.42 2.92 -1.44
C LEU A 306 28.17 1.86 -0.36
N GLN A 307 28.88 1.96 0.77
CA GLN A 307 28.70 1.07 1.92
C GLN A 307 27.26 1.09 2.43
N ARG A 308 26.63 2.27 2.53
CA ARG A 308 25.21 2.37 2.96
C ARG A 308 24.28 1.65 1.98
N ARG A 309 24.49 1.79 0.67
CA ARG A 309 23.68 1.14 -0.35
C ARG A 309 23.81 -0.39 -0.29
N VAL A 310 25.03 -0.90 -0.23
CA VAL A 310 25.30 -2.35 -0.12
C VAL A 310 24.75 -2.91 1.18
N LYS A 311 25.01 -2.25 2.32
CA LYS A 311 24.42 -2.64 3.63
C LYS A 311 22.90 -2.68 3.59
N GLY A 312 22.26 -1.72 2.92
CA GLY A 312 20.80 -1.68 2.74
C GLY A 312 20.27 -2.88 1.95
N ILE A 313 20.93 -3.23 0.84
CA ILE A 313 20.58 -4.40 0.02
C ILE A 313 20.77 -5.70 0.83
N LEU A 314 21.93 -5.88 1.47
CA LEU A 314 22.23 -7.07 2.28
C LEU A 314 21.28 -7.22 3.47
N ALA A 315 20.93 -6.11 4.14
CA ALA A 315 19.96 -6.11 5.23
C ALA A 315 18.57 -6.54 4.75
N PHE A 316 18.19 -6.21 3.51
CA PHE A 316 16.93 -6.64 2.92
C PHE A 316 16.96 -8.10 2.48
N ILE A 317 18.06 -8.58 1.88
CA ILE A 317 18.28 -10.01 1.62
C ILE A 317 18.16 -10.81 2.91
N ARG A 318 18.87 -10.41 3.97
CA ARG A 318 18.81 -11.06 5.29
C ARG A 318 17.39 -11.08 5.83
N PHE A 319 16.65 -9.99 5.67
CA PHE A 319 15.25 -9.91 6.08
C PHE A 319 14.38 -10.94 5.35
N ILE A 320 14.51 -11.06 4.02
CA ILE A 320 13.75 -12.04 3.22
C ILE A 320 14.11 -13.46 3.66
N VAL A 321 15.40 -13.77 3.74
CA VAL A 321 15.90 -15.09 4.17
C VAL A 321 15.37 -15.47 5.54
N PHE A 322 15.25 -14.53 6.48
CA PHE A 322 14.70 -14.78 7.81
C PHE A 322 13.21 -15.17 7.80
N GLN A 323 12.44 -14.76 6.79
CA GLN A 323 11.02 -15.11 6.64
C GLN A 323 10.81 -16.47 5.93
N MET A 324 11.84 -16.99 5.22
CA MET A 324 11.72 -18.19 4.41
C MET A 324 11.42 -19.49 5.17
N PRO A 325 11.95 -19.75 6.38
CA PRO A 325 11.68 -21.01 7.09
C PRO A 325 10.18 -21.27 7.29
N SER A 326 9.40 -20.24 7.61
CA SER A 326 7.96 -20.35 7.80
C SER A 326 7.24 -20.73 6.50
N LEU A 327 7.66 -20.18 5.36
CA LEU A 327 7.11 -20.52 4.04
C LEU A 327 7.47 -21.96 3.64
N VAL A 328 8.74 -22.36 3.83
CA VAL A 328 9.22 -23.71 3.50
C VAL A 328 8.50 -24.76 4.35
N SER A 329 8.41 -24.54 5.66
CA SER A 329 7.67 -25.44 6.58
C SER A 329 6.23 -25.61 6.13
N ARG A 330 5.57 -24.53 5.70
CA ARG A 330 4.18 -24.58 5.21
C ARG A 330 4.04 -25.34 3.88
N ILE A 331 4.99 -25.15 2.95
CA ILE A 331 5.02 -25.87 1.66
C ILE A 331 5.23 -27.37 1.89
N GLN A 332 6.19 -27.74 2.75
CA GLN A 332 6.51 -29.14 3.05
C GLN A 332 5.40 -29.85 3.83
N GLY A 333 4.62 -29.12 4.63
CA GLY A 333 3.44 -29.64 5.31
C GLY A 333 2.18 -29.77 4.44
N SER A 334 2.22 -29.39 3.16
CA SER A 334 1.08 -29.55 2.23
C SER A 334 1.19 -30.87 1.47
N ASP A 335 0.16 -31.72 1.56
CA ASP A 335 0.10 -33.01 0.85
C ASP A 335 -0.10 -32.86 -0.67
N THR A 336 -0.48 -31.68 -1.16
CA THR A 336 -0.68 -31.38 -2.59
C THR A 336 0.60 -31.00 -3.34
N VAL A 337 1.71 -30.72 -2.64
CA VAL A 337 2.98 -30.25 -3.25
C VAL A 337 4.06 -31.33 -3.04
N CYS A 338 3.82 -32.52 -3.58
CA CYS A 338 4.58 -33.72 -3.19
C CYS A 338 5.82 -34.05 -4.05
N ASN A 339 6.14 -33.33 -5.13
CA ASN A 339 7.22 -33.75 -6.03
C ASN A 339 8.54 -32.94 -5.96
N ASP A 340 8.66 -31.91 -5.12
CA ASP A 340 9.84 -31.02 -5.11
C ASP A 340 10.32 -30.58 -3.70
N ARG A 341 10.00 -31.34 -2.65
CA ARG A 341 10.28 -30.93 -1.26
C ARG A 341 11.77 -30.67 -0.95
N GLY A 342 12.69 -31.33 -1.66
CA GLY A 342 14.14 -31.14 -1.52
C GLY A 342 14.75 -30.03 -2.40
N SER A 343 14.15 -29.69 -3.54
CA SER A 343 14.68 -28.68 -4.48
C SER A 343 14.40 -27.25 -4.00
N VAL A 344 13.29 -27.06 -3.28
CA VAL A 344 12.83 -25.75 -2.78
C VAL A 344 13.84 -25.13 -1.81
N ALA A 345 14.24 -25.84 -0.74
CA ALA A 345 15.15 -25.27 0.28
C ALA A 345 16.57 -24.96 -0.26
N MET A 346 17.05 -25.74 -1.24
CA MET A 346 18.37 -25.58 -1.85
C MET A 346 18.44 -24.34 -2.74
N ALA A 347 17.37 -24.01 -3.47
CA ALA A 347 17.38 -22.91 -4.43
C ALA A 347 17.76 -21.54 -3.84
N MET A 348 17.40 -21.25 -2.58
CA MET A 348 17.79 -19.98 -1.93
C MET A 348 19.26 -19.98 -1.53
N PHE A 349 19.78 -21.09 -1.04
CA PHE A 349 21.20 -21.23 -0.69
C PHE A 349 22.08 -21.22 -1.94
N ASP A 350 21.67 -21.90 -3.02
CA ASP A 350 22.37 -21.89 -4.29
C ASP A 350 22.44 -20.47 -4.88
N VAL A 351 21.39 -19.66 -4.71
CA VAL A 351 21.41 -18.24 -5.09
C VAL A 351 22.37 -17.45 -4.22
N LEU A 352 22.33 -17.64 -2.90
CA LEU A 352 23.20 -16.89 -1.98
C LEU A 352 24.67 -17.25 -2.12
N PHE A 353 25.01 -18.53 -2.33
CA PHE A 353 26.39 -18.99 -2.45
C PHE A 353 26.92 -19.00 -3.89
N GLY A 354 26.03 -19.02 -4.89
CA GLY A 354 26.41 -18.96 -6.30
C GLY A 354 26.60 -17.55 -6.84
N GLU A 355 25.85 -16.56 -6.32
CA GLU A 355 25.88 -15.17 -6.82
C GLU A 355 26.71 -14.19 -5.95
N LEU A 356 26.85 -14.43 -4.64
CA LEU A 356 27.71 -13.62 -3.74
C LEU A 356 29.12 -14.21 -3.66
#